data_AF-A0A6N4SZV5-F1
#
_entry.id   AF-A0A6N4SZV5-F1
#
_cell.length_a   1.000
_cell.length_b   1.000
_cell.length_c   1.000
_cell.angle_alpha   90.00
_cell.angle_beta   90.00
_cell.angle_gamma   90.00
#
_symmetry.space_group_name_H-M   'P 1'
#
loop_
_entity.id
_entity.type
_entity.pdbx_description
1 polymer ?
#
loop_
_entity_poly.entity_id
_entity_poly.type
_entity_poly.pdbx_seq_one_letter_code
_entity_poly.pdbx_strand_id
1 'polypeptide(L)'
;MWSTICGVVIFVIVLKIVINEINRRARKKFDSLSPDEQAIELQKQYEAKQHYLYGSINEKLVCQHCQVQGKIRVKRVVISNESLTGNIVKVKTVHKADATQMHCENCRVTWNV
;
A
#
# COMPACT_ATOMS: atom_id res chain seq x y z
N MET A 1 -11.12 30.01 25.87
CA MET A 1 -10.14 28.92 25.64
C MET A 1 -10.60 27.55 26.15
N TRP A 2 -11.38 27.43 27.22
CA TRP A 2 -11.81 26.11 27.74
C TRP A 2 -12.91 25.43 26.92
N SER A 3 -13.85 26.20 26.33
CA SER A 3 -14.95 25.63 25.54
C SER A 3 -14.49 24.92 24.26
N THR A 4 -13.40 25.39 23.65
CA THR A 4 -12.81 24.78 22.44
C THR A 4 -12.09 23.46 22.76
N ILE A 5 -11.44 23.37 23.93
CA ILE A 5 -10.76 22.14 24.36
C ILE A 5 -11.78 21.02 24.62
N CYS A 6 -12.89 21.33 25.30
CA CYS A 6 -13.97 20.37 25.52
C CYS A 6 -14.58 19.87 24.20
N GLY A 7 -14.77 20.76 23.22
CA GLY A 7 -15.27 20.39 21.88
C GLY A 7 -14.37 19.39 21.16
N VAL A 8 -13.05 19.59 21.19
CA VAL A 8 -12.07 18.69 20.56
C VAL A 8 -12.06 17.32 21.23
N VAL A 9 -12.11 17.27 22.57
CA VAL A 9 -12.12 16.00 23.31
C VAL A 9 -13.37 15.17 22.99
N ILE A 10 -14.54 15.80 22.98
CA ILE A 10 -15.81 15.12 22.63
C ILE A 10 -15.74 14.60 21.20
N PHE A 11 -15.23 15.40 20.26
CA PHE A 11 -15.09 14.99 18.86
C PHE A 11 -14.19 13.75 18.70
N VAL A 12 -13.06 13.70 19.40
CA VAL A 12 -12.15 12.53 19.37
C VAL A 12 -12.83 11.29 19.96
N ILE A 13 -13.58 11.43 21.05
CA ILE A 13 -14.33 10.31 21.66
C ILE A 13 -15.38 9.77 20.69
N VAL A 14 -16.17 10.66 20.07
CA VAL A 14 -17.19 10.26 19.08
C VAL A 14 -16.53 9.57 17.89
N LEU A 15 -15.42 10.09 17.38
CA LEU A 15 -14.65 9.44 16.31
C LEU A 15 -14.22 8.02 16.69
N LYS A 16 -13.70 7.83 17.90
CA LYS A 16 -13.29 6.50 18.39
C LYS A 16 -14.47 5.54 18.45
N ILE A 17 -15.64 5.98 18.92
CA ILE A 17 -16.85 5.15 18.98
C ILE A 17 -17.30 4.75 17.57
N VAL A 18 -17.34 5.69 16.63
CA VAL A 18 -17.73 5.43 15.24
C VAL A 18 -16.76 4.45 14.57
N ILE A 19 -15.45 4.67 14.69
CA ILE A 19 -14.42 3.77 14.16
C ILE A 19 -14.56 2.36 14.76
N ASN A 20 -14.82 2.26 16.07
CA ASN A 20 -15.01 0.99 16.74
C ASN A 20 -16.23 0.22 16.22
N GLU A 21 -17.37 0.89 16.01
CA GLU A 21 -18.57 0.23 15.49
C GLU A 21 -18.39 -0.25 14.04
N ILE A 22 -17.70 0.53 13.20
CA ILE A 22 -17.34 0.11 11.83
C ILE A 22 -16.47 -1.16 11.89
N ASN A 23 -15.43 -1.17 12.73
CA ASN A 23 -14.56 -2.33 12.91
C ASN A 23 -15.33 -3.56 13.44
N ARG A 24 -16.30 -3.35 14.33
CA ARG A 24 -17.12 -4.43 14.89
C ARG A 24 -17.99 -5.09 13.82
N ARG A 25 -18.61 -4.29 12.94
CA ARG A 25 -19.41 -4.82 11.81
C ARG A 25 -18.56 -5.59 10.81
N ALA A 26 -17.36 -5.09 10.51
CA ALA A 26 -16.42 -5.77 9.61
C ALA A 26 -16.00 -7.15 10.16
N ARG A 27 -15.67 -7.24 11.47
CA ARG A 27 -15.33 -8.52 12.11
C ARG A 27 -16.49 -9.51 12.10
N LYS A 28 -17.69 -9.08 12.51
CA LYS A 28 -18.87 -9.95 12.50
C LYS A 28 -19.16 -10.54 11.12
N LYS A 29 -19.01 -9.74 10.06
CA LYS A 29 -19.19 -10.21 8.68
C LYS A 29 -18.15 -11.27 8.31
N PHE A 30 -16.90 -11.08 8.73
CA PHE A 30 -15.84 -12.06 8.49
C PHE A 30 -16.06 -13.36 9.28
N ASP A 31 -16.38 -13.25 10.57
CA ASP A 31 -16.60 -14.39 11.46
C ASP A 31 -17.87 -15.19 11.09
N SER A 32 -18.83 -14.57 10.40
CA SER A 32 -20.05 -15.24 9.93
C SER A 32 -19.86 -16.07 8.65
N LEU A 33 -18.72 -15.96 7.97
CA LEU A 33 -18.41 -16.74 6.77
C LEU A 33 -18.00 -18.16 7.16
N SER A 34 -18.30 -19.14 6.29
CA SER A 34 -17.76 -20.49 6.45
C SER A 34 -16.22 -20.49 6.33
N PRO A 35 -15.50 -21.48 6.89
CA PRO A 35 -14.03 -21.54 6.80
C PRO A 35 -13.49 -21.45 5.36
N ASP A 36 -14.20 -22.04 4.39
CA ASP A 36 -13.82 -22.00 2.98
C ASP A 36 -14.01 -20.61 2.38
N GLU A 37 -15.12 -19.93 2.71
CA GLU A 37 -15.36 -18.55 2.28
C GLU A 37 -14.38 -17.56 2.92
N GLN A 38 -13.98 -17.78 4.17
CA GLN A 38 -12.95 -16.98 4.84
C GLN A 38 -11.61 -17.08 4.10
N ALA A 39 -11.23 -18.28 3.66
CA ALA A 39 -10.00 -18.49 2.89
C ALA A 39 -10.03 -17.74 1.55
N ILE A 40 -11.16 -17.82 0.83
CA ILE A 40 -11.36 -17.11 -0.44
C ILE A 40 -11.28 -15.59 -0.25
N GLU A 41 -11.95 -15.07 0.78
CA GLU A 41 -11.95 -13.63 1.09
C GLU A 41 -10.55 -13.14 1.49
N LEU A 42 -9.84 -13.91 2.30
CA LEU A 42 -8.46 -13.60 2.68
C LEU A 42 -7.53 -13.59 1.45
N GLN A 43 -7.69 -14.55 0.54
CA GLN A 43 -6.92 -14.61 -0.69
C GLN A 43 -7.22 -13.40 -1.59
N LYS A 44 -8.49 -13.01 -1.75
CA LYS A 44 -8.87 -11.80 -2.48
C LYS A 44 -8.25 -10.54 -1.89
N GLN A 45 -8.27 -10.40 -0.55
CA GLN A 45 -7.64 -9.27 0.12
C GLN A 45 -6.12 -9.25 -0.08
N TYR A 46 -5.49 -10.42 -0.03
CA TYR A 46 -4.07 -10.55 -0.32
C TYR A 46 -3.74 -10.13 -1.77
N GLU A 47 -4.47 -10.64 -2.76
CA GLU A 47 -4.27 -10.30 -4.17
C GLU A 47 -4.52 -8.82 -4.45
N ALA A 48 -5.58 -8.23 -3.88
CA ALA A 48 -5.86 -6.80 -4.00
C ALA A 48 -4.73 -5.95 -3.41
N LYS A 49 -4.17 -6.36 -2.26
CA LYS A 49 -3.02 -5.69 -1.65
C LYS A 49 -1.78 -5.79 -2.53
N GLN A 50 -1.48 -6.97 -3.08
CA GLN A 50 -0.34 -7.15 -3.98
C GLN A 50 -0.48 -6.32 -5.26
N HIS A 51 -1.70 -6.27 -5.82
CA HIS A 51 -2.01 -5.42 -6.98
C HIS A 51 -1.84 -3.94 -6.67
N TYR A 52 -2.33 -3.48 -5.52
CA TYR A 52 -2.14 -2.09 -5.09
C TYR A 52 -0.65 -1.73 -4.92
N LEU A 53 0.13 -2.61 -4.30
CA LEU A 53 1.55 -2.34 -4.01
C LEU A 53 2.40 -2.39 -5.27
N TYR A 54 2.29 -3.46 -6.05
CA TYR A 54 3.24 -3.80 -7.12
C TYR A 54 2.63 -3.86 -8.52
N GLY A 55 1.32 -3.69 -8.65
CA GLY A 55 0.61 -3.70 -9.92
C GLY A 55 0.25 -5.09 -10.43
N SER A 56 -0.03 -5.15 -11.72
CA SER A 56 -0.48 -6.37 -12.41
C SER A 56 0.69 -7.31 -12.69
N ILE A 57 0.44 -8.62 -12.67
CA ILE A 57 1.41 -9.63 -13.13
C ILE A 57 1.62 -9.48 -14.64
N ASN A 58 2.89 -9.56 -15.05
CA ASN A 58 3.31 -9.67 -16.43
C ASN A 58 3.93 -11.06 -16.65
N GLU A 59 3.20 -11.89 -17.38
CA GLU A 59 3.56 -13.30 -17.55
C GLU A 59 4.76 -13.53 -18.49
N LYS A 60 5.09 -12.51 -19.29
CA LYS A 60 6.15 -12.57 -20.31
C LYS A 60 7.53 -12.23 -19.75
N LEU A 61 7.60 -11.60 -18.58
CA LEU A 61 8.86 -11.20 -17.98
C LEU A 61 9.51 -12.35 -17.22
N VAL A 62 10.84 -12.38 -17.26
CA VAL A 62 11.69 -13.33 -16.54
C VAL A 62 12.45 -12.59 -15.45
N CYS A 63 12.47 -13.15 -14.24
CA CYS A 63 13.23 -12.55 -13.14
C CYS A 63 14.73 -12.78 -13.35
N GLN A 64 15.52 -11.71 -13.38
CA GLN A 64 16.97 -11.82 -13.53
C GLN A 64 17.67 -12.41 -12.29
N HIS A 65 17.01 -12.45 -11.13
CA HIS A 65 17.57 -12.98 -9.89
C HIS A 65 17.37 -14.49 -9.72
N CYS A 66 16.20 -15.01 -10.11
CA CYS A 66 15.84 -16.42 -9.90
C CYS A 66 15.43 -17.15 -11.18
N GLN A 67 15.47 -16.47 -12.33
CA GLN A 67 15.14 -17.00 -13.67
C GLN A 67 13.71 -17.55 -13.82
N VAL A 68 12.83 -17.29 -12.86
CA VAL A 68 11.42 -17.68 -12.95
C VAL A 68 10.67 -16.71 -13.85
N GLN A 69 9.96 -17.27 -14.84
CA GLN A 69 9.03 -16.56 -15.71
C GLN A 69 7.64 -16.49 -15.06
N GLY A 70 6.87 -15.47 -15.40
CA GLY A 70 5.44 -15.47 -15.09
C GLY A 70 5.05 -14.84 -13.76
N LYS A 71 6.04 -14.54 -12.90
CA LYS A 71 5.83 -14.11 -11.51
C LYS A 71 6.32 -12.69 -11.23
N ILE A 72 6.30 -11.81 -12.23
CA ILE A 72 6.74 -10.41 -12.08
C ILE A 72 5.53 -9.48 -12.13
N ARG A 73 5.33 -8.70 -11.08
CA ARG A 73 4.38 -7.60 -11.04
C ARG A 73 5.02 -6.32 -11.53
N VAL A 74 4.24 -5.51 -12.25
CA VAL A 74 4.70 -4.27 -12.88
C VAL A 74 3.78 -3.12 -12.52
N LYS A 75 4.35 -2.01 -12.07
CA LYS A 75 3.65 -0.78 -11.71
C LYS A 75 4.42 0.45 -12.14
N ARG A 76 3.74 1.44 -12.70
CA ARG A 76 4.33 2.75 -12.97
C ARG A 76 4.48 3.52 -11.66
N VAL A 77 5.68 4.02 -11.40
CA VAL A 77 6.02 4.80 -10.20
C VAL A 77 6.71 6.08 -10.61
N VAL A 78 6.58 7.13 -9.80
CA VAL A 78 7.35 8.37 -9.97
C VAL A 78 8.50 8.34 -8.99
N ILE A 79 9.74 8.33 -9.48
CA ILE A 79 10.93 8.43 -8.64
C ILE A 79 11.26 9.91 -8.49
N SER A 80 11.28 10.39 -7.25
CA SER A 80 11.77 11.72 -6.90
C SER A 80 13.14 11.60 -6.24
N ASN A 81 14.18 12.12 -6.90
CA ASN A 81 15.48 12.28 -6.27
C ASN A 81 15.54 13.66 -5.61
N GLU A 82 15.41 13.70 -4.28
CA GLU A 82 15.63 14.93 -3.52
C GLU A 82 17.12 15.07 -3.19
N SER A 83 17.86 15.88 -3.97
CA SER A 83 19.23 16.25 -3.60
C SER A 83 19.21 17.25 -2.45
N LEU A 84 19.60 16.82 -1.26
CA LEU A 84 19.89 17.68 -0.10
C LEU A 84 21.30 18.27 -0.23
N THR A 85 21.51 19.14 -1.22
CA THR A 85 22.77 19.89 -1.30
C THR A 85 22.69 21.06 -0.33
N GLY A 86 23.45 20.97 0.76
CA GLY A 86 23.52 22.02 1.79
C GLY A 86 24.24 23.25 1.26
N ASN A 87 23.52 24.37 1.13
CA ASN A 87 23.94 25.72 1.55
C ASN A 87 22.86 26.75 1.17
N ILE A 88 22.13 27.21 2.20
CA ILE A 88 21.57 28.56 2.44
C ILE A 88 20.60 29.19 1.41
N VAL A 89 20.39 28.65 0.20
CA VAL A 89 19.32 29.08 -0.72
C VAL A 89 18.68 27.84 -1.37
N LYS A 90 17.70 27.23 -0.70
CA LYS A 90 17.07 25.97 -1.14
C LYS A 90 16.04 26.19 -2.25
N VAL A 91 16.49 26.27 -3.50
CA VAL A 91 15.66 25.81 -4.61
C VAL A 91 15.71 24.28 -4.58
N LYS A 92 14.69 23.64 -3.98
CA LYS A 92 14.52 22.17 -4.08
C LYS A 92 14.20 21.85 -5.54
N THR A 93 15.20 21.51 -6.34
CA THR A 93 14.98 20.95 -7.69
C THR A 93 14.52 19.50 -7.50
N VAL A 94 13.21 19.30 -7.37
CA VAL A 94 12.62 17.96 -7.35
C VAL A 94 12.61 17.43 -8.78
N HIS A 95 13.60 16.63 -9.13
CA HIS A 95 13.58 15.89 -10.39
C HIS A 95 12.67 14.67 -10.22
N LYS A 96 11.47 14.74 -10.84
CA LYS A 96 10.53 13.62 -10.93
C LYS A 96 10.75 12.92 -12.26
N ALA A 97 11.06 11.63 -12.23
CA ALA A 97 11.13 10.79 -13.41
C ALA A 97 10.08 9.68 -13.29
N ASP A 98 9.36 9.43 -14.39
CA ASP A 98 8.52 8.25 -14.50
C ASP A 98 9.43 7.02 -14.64
N ALA A 99 9.17 6.01 -13.84
CA ALA A 99 9.85 4.73 -13.88
C ALA A 99 8.85 3.59 -13.80
N THR A 100 9.30 2.39 -14.15
CA THR A 100 8.52 1.18 -14.03
C THR A 100 9.12 0.32 -12.91
N GLN A 101 8.39 0.18 -11.81
CA GLN A 101 8.73 -0.75 -10.75
C GLN A 101 8.32 -2.16 -11.15
N MET A 102 9.25 -3.10 -10.99
CA MET A 102 9.07 -4.52 -11.18
C MET A 102 9.30 -5.24 -9.85
N HIS A 103 8.43 -6.20 -9.51
CA HIS A 103 8.52 -7.02 -8.30
C HIS A 103 8.37 -8.50 -8.63
N CYS A 104 9.33 -9.34 -8.24
CA CYS A 104 9.21 -10.78 -8.43
C CYS A 104 8.57 -11.45 -7.21
N GLU A 105 7.45 -12.15 -7.39
CA GLU A 105 6.77 -12.87 -6.29
C GLU A 105 7.57 -14.10 -5.78
N ASN A 106 8.49 -14.62 -6.60
CA ASN A 106 9.29 -15.80 -6.25
C ASN A 106 10.45 -15.45 -5.31
N CYS A 107 11.34 -14.56 -5.73
CA CYS A 107 12.52 -14.17 -4.94
C CYS A 107 12.30 -12.88 -4.12
N ARG A 108 11.12 -12.26 -4.22
CA ARG A 108 10.71 -11.02 -3.52
C ARG A 108 11.59 -9.81 -3.79
N VAL A 109 12.39 -9.84 -4.86
CA VAL A 109 13.22 -8.70 -5.26
C VAL A 109 12.39 -7.69 -6.05
N THR A 110 12.59 -6.42 -5.73
CA THR A 110 11.96 -5.28 -6.42
C THR A 110 13.05 -4.42 -7.05
N TRP A 111 12.85 -4.00 -8.30
CA TRP A 111 13.76 -3.12 -9.03
C TRP A 111 12.97 -2.12 -9.87
N ASN A 112 13.59 -1.00 -10.24
CA ASN A 112 12.98 0.00 -11.10
C ASN A 112 13.76 0.06 -12.42
N VAL A 113 13.05 0.21 -13.53
CA VAL A 113 13.60 0.47 -14.87
C VAL A 113 13.03 1.76 -15.45
#